data_AF-A0A8W8JA04-F1
#
_entry.id   AF-A0A8W8JA04-F1
#
_cell.length_a   1.000
_cell.length_b   1.000
_cell.length_c   1.000
_cell.angle_alpha   90.00
_cell.angle_beta   90.00
_cell.angle_gamma   90.00
#
_symmetry.space_group_name_H-M   'P 1'
#
loop_
_entity.id
_entity.type
_entity.pdbx_description
1 polymer ?
#
loop_
_entity_poly.entity_id
_entity_poly.type
_entity_poly.pdbx_seq_one_letter_code
_entity_poly.pdbx_strand_id
1 'polypeptide(L)'
;QSGLLSAEDIDKVCYDGLGPRYAFIGPLQTMHLNADGIVDYCKRYADGAYNVQKETFKPIPVQYDVETAEKIQAEYNASIPLDKIPEKRKWRDARLANLAKMKNHLEKDS
;
A
#
# COMPACT_ATOMS: atom_id res chain seq x y z
N GLN A 1 -1.90 -2.14 -16.50
CA GLN A 1 -2.09 -1.63 -17.88
C GLN A 1 -0.77 -1.17 -18.53
N SER A 2 0.14 -0.47 -17.84
CA SER A 2 1.44 -0.05 -18.42
C SER A 2 2.51 -1.17 -18.49
N GLY A 3 2.32 -2.29 -17.79
CA GLY A 3 3.28 -3.41 -17.76
C GLY A 3 4.60 -3.11 -17.03
N LEU A 4 4.69 -1.98 -16.32
CA LEU A 4 5.91 -1.55 -15.63
C LEU A 4 6.26 -2.43 -14.42
N LEU A 5 5.24 -2.95 -13.74
CA LEU A 5 5.34 -3.78 -12.54
C LEU A 5 4.30 -4.90 -12.63
N SER A 6 4.62 -6.09 -12.12
CA SER A 6 3.64 -7.14 -11.88
C SER A 6 2.71 -6.79 -10.70
N ALA A 7 1.59 -7.49 -10.55
CA ALA A 7 0.71 -7.36 -9.39
C ALA A 7 1.46 -7.64 -8.08
N GLU A 8 2.37 -8.63 -8.08
CA GLU A 8 3.20 -8.94 -6.91
C GLU A 8 4.20 -7.82 -6.59
N ASP A 9 4.82 -7.20 -7.60
CA ASP A 9 5.75 -6.09 -7.38
C ASP A 9 5.04 -4.85 -6.80
N ILE A 10 3.82 -4.57 -7.26
CA ILE A 10 2.97 -3.50 -6.70
C ILE A 10 2.71 -3.78 -5.22
N ASP A 11 2.32 -5.01 -4.89
CA ASP A 11 2.07 -5.41 -3.50
C ASP A 11 3.34 -5.36 -2.65
N LYS A 12 4.51 -5.72 -3.17
CA LYS A 12 5.79 -5.63 -2.45
C LYS A 12 6.15 -4.19 -2.09
N VAL A 13 5.96 -3.24 -3.01
CA VAL A 13 6.16 -1.80 -2.71
C VAL A 13 5.28 -1.36 -1.55
N CYS A 14 4.05 -1.87 -1.47
CA CYS A 14 3.15 -1.62 -0.35
C CYS A 14 3.59 -2.37 0.91
N TYR A 15 3.76 -3.69 0.86
CA TYR A 15 4.00 -4.54 2.02
C TYR A 15 5.37 -4.32 2.67
N ASP A 16 6.44 -4.26 1.88
CA ASP A 16 7.82 -4.14 2.35
C ASP A 16 8.31 -2.68 2.39
N GLY A 17 7.65 -1.78 1.65
CA GLY A 17 8.04 -0.37 1.54
C GLY A 17 7.21 0.58 2.41
N LEU A 18 6.02 0.95 1.93
CA LEU A 18 5.18 1.98 2.56
C LEU A 18 4.33 1.46 3.74
N GLY A 19 4.01 0.19 3.77
CA GLY A 19 3.11 -0.45 4.72
C GLY A 19 3.61 -0.43 6.17
N PRO A 20 4.89 -0.72 6.46
CA PRO A 20 5.38 -0.79 7.83
C PRO A 20 5.18 0.52 8.60
N ARG A 21 5.44 1.70 7.99
CA ARG A 21 5.17 2.98 8.66
C ARG A 21 3.68 3.21 8.90
N TYR A 22 2.82 2.81 7.97
CA TYR A 22 1.36 2.97 8.10
C TYR A 22 0.73 2.00 9.09
N ALA A 23 1.46 0.96 9.53
CA ALA A 23 1.06 0.17 10.68
C ALA A 23 1.10 0.98 11.99
N PHE A 24 1.82 2.10 12.06
CA PHE A 24 2.03 2.88 13.29
C PHE A 24 1.52 4.32 13.21
N ILE A 25 1.77 5.00 12.09
CA ILE A 25 1.46 6.43 11.93
C ILE A 25 0.61 6.69 10.69
N GLY A 26 -0.22 7.73 10.75
CA GLY A 26 -1.03 8.15 9.60
C GLY A 26 -0.19 8.84 8.51
N PRO A 27 -0.75 9.03 7.30
CA PRO A 27 -0.04 9.68 6.18
C PRO A 27 0.33 11.14 6.46
N LEU A 28 -0.53 11.91 7.16
CA LEU A 28 -0.21 13.30 7.51
C LEU A 28 0.90 13.37 8.57
N GLN A 29 0.89 12.46 9.55
CA GLN A 29 1.97 12.35 10.52
C GLN A 29 3.26 11.91 9.85
N THR A 30 3.18 11.00 8.86
CA THR A 30 4.33 10.63 8.02
C THR A 30 4.90 11.84 7.29
N MET A 31 4.06 12.68 6.66
CA MET A 31 4.52 13.93 6.03
C MET A 31 5.17 14.87 7.05
N HIS A 32 4.56 15.01 8.23
CA HIS A 32 5.08 15.86 9.29
C HIS A 32 6.45 15.38 9.81
N LEU A 33 6.67 14.08 9.92
CA LEU A 33 7.89 13.47 10.44
C LEU A 33 8.99 13.25 9.38
N ASN A 34 8.64 13.25 8.08
CA ASN A 34 9.60 13.12 6.98
C ASN A 34 10.33 14.43 6.63
N ALA A 35 10.05 15.50 7.37
CA ALA A 35 10.58 16.85 7.19
C ALA A 35 10.60 17.57 8.54
N ASP A 36 10.97 18.85 8.56
CA ASP A 36 10.93 19.68 9.77
C ASP A 36 9.50 20.20 10.02
N GLY A 37 8.55 19.28 10.05
CA GLY A 37 7.11 19.54 10.10
C GLY A 37 6.44 19.62 8.72
N ILE A 38 5.11 19.54 8.72
CA ILE A 38 4.31 19.42 7.48
C ILE A 38 4.44 20.64 6.55
N VAL A 39 4.70 21.84 7.10
CA VAL A 39 4.90 23.05 6.29
C VAL A 39 6.20 22.96 5.48
N ASP A 40 7.29 22.50 6.11
CA ASP A 40 8.56 22.28 5.43
C ASP A 40 8.46 21.12 4.42
N TYR A 41 7.73 20.05 4.75
CA TYR A 41 7.41 18.98 3.80
C TYR A 41 6.75 19.53 2.53
N CYS A 42 5.72 20.37 2.68
CA CYS A 42 5.02 20.96 1.53
C CYS A 42 5.95 21.85 0.69
N LYS A 43 6.80 22.66 1.32
CA LYS A 43 7.80 23.48 0.60
C LYS A 43 8.76 22.65 -0.25
N ARG A 44 9.12 21.44 0.22
CA ARG A 44 10.08 20.56 -0.47
C ARG A 44 9.42 19.70 -1.55
N TYR A 45 8.22 19.18 -1.29
CA TYR A 45 7.67 18.05 -2.06
C TYR A 45 6.30 18.30 -2.70
N ALA A 46 5.57 19.35 -2.33
CA ALA A 46 4.20 19.55 -2.84
C ALA A 46 4.17 19.74 -4.36
N ASP A 47 5.10 20.50 -4.93
CA ASP A 47 5.18 20.74 -6.37
C ASP A 47 5.48 19.45 -7.15
N GLY A 48 6.41 18.64 -6.65
CA GLY A 48 6.73 17.33 -7.23
C GLY A 48 5.52 16.39 -7.19
N ALA A 49 4.84 16.32 -6.04
CA ALA A 49 3.64 15.51 -5.89
C ALA A 49 2.51 15.97 -6.81
N TYR A 50 2.30 17.28 -6.95
CA TYR A 50 1.32 17.86 -7.87
C TYR A 50 1.63 17.50 -9.33
N ASN A 51 2.88 17.65 -9.75
CA ASN A 51 3.31 17.33 -11.10
C ASN A 51 3.12 15.84 -11.41
N VAL A 52 3.53 14.94 -10.51
CA VAL A 52 3.31 13.49 -10.69
C VAL A 52 1.81 13.19 -10.84
N GLN A 53 0.95 13.75 -10.01
CA GLN A 53 -0.50 13.54 -10.11
C GLN A 53 -1.06 14.06 -11.44
N LYS A 54 -0.63 15.25 -11.86
CA LYS A 54 -1.06 15.89 -13.11
C LYS A 54 -0.72 15.03 -14.33
N GLU A 55 0.46 14.43 -14.35
CA GLU A 55 0.93 13.59 -15.46
C GLU A 55 0.39 12.14 -15.37
N THR A 56 0.19 11.60 -14.16
CA THR A 56 -0.19 10.19 -13.96
C THR A 56 -1.69 9.95 -14.04
N PHE A 57 -2.52 10.90 -13.62
CA PHE A 57 -3.98 10.74 -13.61
C PHE A 57 -4.67 11.17 -14.91
N LYS A 58 -3.91 11.17 -16.02
CA LYS A 58 -4.43 11.44 -17.37
C LYS A 58 -4.00 10.35 -18.36
N PRO A 59 -4.93 9.74 -19.11
CA PRO A 59 -6.39 9.90 -18.99
C PRO A 59 -6.92 9.39 -17.64
N ILE A 60 -8.20 9.66 -17.34
CA ILE A 60 -8.87 9.10 -16.15
C ILE A 60 -8.58 7.59 -16.13
N PRO A 61 -8.14 7.01 -14.99
CA PRO A 61 -7.91 5.58 -14.90
C PRO A 61 -9.12 4.81 -15.42
N VAL A 62 -8.86 3.80 -16.26
CA VAL A 62 -9.91 2.96 -16.81
C VAL A 62 -10.72 2.37 -15.65
N GLN A 63 -12.04 2.35 -15.79
CA GLN A 63 -12.90 1.66 -14.83
C GLN A 63 -12.40 0.22 -14.69
N TYR A 64 -12.32 -0.29 -13.47
CA TYR A 64 -11.92 -1.69 -13.23
C TYR A 64 -12.84 -2.64 -14.01
N ASP A 65 -12.39 -3.05 -15.18
CA ASP A 65 -13.09 -3.97 -16.07
C ASP A 65 -12.68 -5.42 -15.76
N VAL A 66 -13.56 -6.34 -16.19
CA VAL A 66 -13.36 -7.78 -15.96
C VAL A 66 -12.10 -8.27 -16.68
N GLU A 67 -11.81 -7.76 -17.88
CA GLU A 67 -10.64 -8.16 -18.66
C GLU A 67 -9.33 -7.87 -17.92
N THR A 68 -9.21 -6.69 -17.30
CA THR A 68 -8.06 -6.31 -16.49
C THR A 68 -8.00 -7.14 -15.21
N ALA A 69 -9.14 -7.40 -14.57
CA ALA A 69 -9.22 -8.25 -13.38
C ALA A 69 -8.79 -9.69 -13.66
N GLU A 70 -9.15 -10.27 -14.80
CA GLU A 70 -8.75 -11.63 -15.21
C GLU A 70 -7.23 -11.74 -15.36
N LYS A 71 -6.57 -10.71 -15.92
CA LYS A 71 -5.10 -10.65 -16.04
C LYS A 71 -4.43 -10.65 -14.66
N ILE A 72 -4.92 -9.80 -13.75
CA ILE A 72 -4.41 -9.74 -12.37
C ILE A 72 -4.68 -11.07 -11.62
N GLN A 73 -5.86 -11.67 -11.80
CA GLN A 73 -6.20 -12.95 -11.18
C GLN A 73 -5.28 -14.08 -11.70
N ALA A 74 -4.93 -14.07 -12.99
CA ALA A 74 -3.98 -15.04 -13.54
C ALA A 74 -2.60 -14.92 -12.88
N GLU A 75 -2.12 -13.70 -12.63
CA GLU A 75 -0.87 -13.46 -11.88
C GLU A 75 -0.95 -13.99 -10.45
N TYR A 76 -2.03 -13.68 -9.72
CA TYR A 76 -2.20 -14.18 -8.34
C TYR A 76 -2.44 -15.68 -8.26
N ASN A 77 -3.09 -16.31 -9.24
CA ASN A 77 -3.35 -17.75 -9.21
C ASN A 77 -2.05 -18.58 -9.15
N ALA A 78 -0.90 -18.02 -9.57
CA ALA A 78 0.40 -18.65 -9.42
C ALA A 78 0.86 -18.76 -7.95
N SER A 79 0.45 -17.84 -7.08
CA SER A 79 0.90 -17.77 -5.67
C SER A 79 -0.23 -18.02 -4.65
N ILE A 80 -1.45 -17.66 -5.01
CA ILE A 80 -2.69 -17.81 -4.24
C ILE A 80 -3.78 -18.35 -5.17
N PRO A 81 -3.81 -19.68 -5.42
CA PRO A 81 -4.92 -20.31 -6.10
C PRO A 81 -6.27 -20.00 -5.43
N LEU A 82 -7.36 -19.92 -6.21
CA LEU A 82 -8.68 -19.52 -5.70
C LEU A 82 -9.18 -20.39 -4.53
N ASP A 83 -8.89 -21.69 -4.55
CA ASP A 83 -9.24 -22.63 -3.48
C ASP A 83 -8.45 -22.39 -2.18
N LYS A 84 -7.31 -21.69 -2.26
CA LYS A 84 -6.46 -21.31 -1.12
C LYS A 84 -6.81 -19.95 -0.51
N ILE A 85 -7.73 -19.20 -1.10
CA ILE A 85 -8.18 -17.91 -0.56
C ILE A 85 -8.63 -18.02 0.92
N PRO A 86 -9.43 -19.02 1.35
CA PRO A 86 -9.81 -19.15 2.76
C PRO A 86 -8.61 -19.32 3.71
N GLU A 87 -7.60 -20.09 3.30
CA GLU A 87 -6.37 -20.29 4.06
C GLU A 87 -5.56 -18.99 4.16
N LYS A 88 -5.39 -18.27 3.04
CA LYS A 88 -4.67 -17.00 3.01
C LYS A 88 -5.38 -15.90 3.80
N ARG A 89 -6.71 -15.90 3.86
CA ARG A 89 -7.47 -15.02 4.77
C ARG A 89 -7.16 -15.32 6.23
N LYS A 90 -7.18 -16.60 6.65
CA LYS A 90 -6.80 -16.99 8.02
C LYS A 90 -5.37 -16.56 8.36
N TRP A 91 -4.43 -16.75 7.43
CA TRP A 91 -3.03 -16.31 7.56
C TRP A 91 -2.90 -14.80 7.76
N ARG A 92 -3.67 -14.00 7.00
CA ARG A 92 -3.70 -12.53 7.12
C ARG A 92 -4.29 -12.11 8.46
N ASP A 93 -5.42 -12.69 8.84
CA ASP A 93 -6.13 -12.32 10.06
C ASP A 93 -5.29 -12.63 11.33
N ALA A 94 -4.56 -13.76 11.33
CA ALA A 94 -3.61 -14.07 12.39
C ALA A 94 -2.47 -13.04 12.52
N ARG A 95 -1.96 -12.52 11.39
CA ARG A 95 -0.94 -11.45 11.39
C ARG A 95 -1.49 -10.14 11.92
N LEU A 96 -2.70 -9.77 11.52
CA LEU A 96 -3.37 -8.56 12.03
C LEU A 96 -3.60 -8.67 13.54
N ALA A 97 -4.01 -9.83 14.04
CA ALA A 97 -4.17 -10.06 15.48
C ALA A 97 -2.83 -9.91 16.22
N ASN A 98 -1.73 -10.44 15.68
CA ASN A 98 -0.41 -10.28 16.27
C ASN A 98 0.09 -8.83 16.23
N LEU A 99 -0.14 -8.12 15.12
CA LEU A 99 0.18 -6.70 15.00
C LEU A 99 -0.58 -5.87 16.04
N ALA A 100 -1.88 -6.13 16.23
CA ALA A 100 -2.69 -5.45 17.25
C ALA A 100 -2.15 -5.71 18.67
N LYS A 101 -1.80 -6.95 19.00
CA LYS A 101 -1.18 -7.29 20.29
C LYS A 101 0.14 -6.54 20.49
N MET A 102 1.00 -6.52 19.48
CA MET A 102 2.28 -5.82 19.53
C MET A 102 2.09 -4.31 19.73
N LYS A 103 1.18 -3.68 18.98
CA LYS A 103 0.85 -2.25 19.15
C LYS A 103 0.38 -1.95 20.57
N ASN A 104 -0.54 -2.75 21.10
CA ASN A 104 -1.02 -2.60 22.48
C ASN A 104 0.08 -2.77 23.54
N HIS A 105 1.12 -3.55 23.25
CA HIS A 105 2.27 -3.70 24.15
C HIS A 105 3.15 -2.44 24.11
N LEU A 106 3.47 -1.96 22.91
CA LEU A 106 4.28 -0.74 22.71
C LEU A 106 3.63 0.48 23.37
N GLU A 107 2.31 0.62 23.28
CA GLU A 107 1.56 1.72 23.92
C GLU A 107 1.59 1.66 25.46
N LYS A 108 1.78 0.48 26.06
CA LYS A 108 1.88 0.34 27.52
C LYS A 108 3.29 0.61 28.05
N ASP A 109 4.30 0.46 27.20
CA ASP A 109 5.71 0.70 27.52
C ASP A 109 6.15 2.15 27.20
N SER A 110 5.24 2.95 26.61
CA SER A 110 5.41 4.36 26.28
C SER A 110 4.95 5.26 27.42
#